data_AF-A0A7S0PVU7-F1
#
_entry.id   AF-A0A7S0PVU7-F1
#
_cell.length_a   1.000
_cell.length_b   1.000
_cell.length_c   1.000
_cell.angle_alpha   90.00
_cell.angle_beta   90.00
_cell.angle_gamma   90.00
#
_symmetry.space_group_name_H-M   'P 1'
#
loop_
_entity.id
_entity.type
_entity.pdbx_description
1 polymer ?
#
loop_
_entity_poly.entity_id
_entity_poly.type
_entity_poly.pdbx_seq_one_letter_code
_entity_poly.pdbx_strand_id
1 'polypeptide(L)'
;VGVPARHARTAHACFCSIDSLVPPPTPGCEKGAAELLAAVRQKSGLAPNELDEQLVAAFARGAAGALSPMVSFVGGVAAQEVLKACSGKFTPVQQLLYYECAEVLPRPLPS
;
A
#
# COMPACT_ATOMS: atom_id res chain seq x y z
N VAL A 1 -10.29 5.66 -15.94
CA VAL A 1 -10.76 4.69 -14.92
C VAL A 1 -10.02 5.01 -13.64
N GLY A 2 -10.57 5.91 -12.84
CA GLY A 2 -9.88 6.42 -11.66
C GLY A 2 -9.95 5.40 -10.54
N VAL A 3 -8.83 5.11 -9.88
CA VAL A 3 -8.84 4.43 -8.59
C VAL A 3 -9.77 5.23 -7.67
N PRO A 4 -10.79 4.61 -7.03
CA PRO A 4 -11.71 5.34 -6.18
C PRO A 4 -10.93 6.09 -5.09
N ALA A 5 -11.27 7.34 -4.80
CA ALA A 5 -10.60 8.14 -3.76
C ALA A 5 -10.52 7.42 -2.40
N ARG A 6 -11.46 6.51 -2.12
CA ARG A 6 -11.46 5.60 -0.96
C ARG A 6 -10.22 4.68 -0.91
N HIS A 7 -9.84 4.10 -2.04
CA HIS A 7 -8.78 3.10 -2.09
C HIS A 7 -7.40 3.74 -1.88
N ALA A 8 -7.11 4.85 -2.56
CA ALA A 8 -5.87 5.61 -2.38
C ALA A 8 -5.72 6.17 -0.95
N ARG A 9 -6.82 6.66 -0.34
CA ARG A 9 -6.81 7.14 1.05
C ARG A 9 -6.54 6.01 2.05
N THR A 10 -7.11 4.83 1.81
CA THR A 10 -6.85 3.65 2.63
C THR A 10 -5.39 3.19 2.49
N ALA A 11 -4.85 3.13 1.26
CA ALA A 11 -3.44 2.79 1.04
C ALA A 11 -2.49 3.77 1.75
N HIS A 12 -2.74 5.08 1.64
CA HIS A 12 -2.00 6.09 2.37
C HIS A 12 -2.03 5.85 3.89
N ALA A 13 -3.22 5.61 4.44
CA ALA A 13 -3.41 5.34 5.86
C ALA A 13 -2.64 4.09 6.32
N CYS A 14 -2.62 3.02 5.51
CA CYS A 14 -1.82 1.82 5.79
C CYS A 14 -0.32 2.15 5.88
N PHE A 15 0.24 2.84 4.88
CA PHE A 15 1.65 3.23 4.88
C PHE A 15 2.01 4.17 6.05
N CYS A 16 1.12 5.07 6.47
CA CYS A 16 1.35 5.90 7.65
C CYS A 16 1.25 5.14 8.99
N SER A 17 0.61 3.97 8.99
CA SER A 17 0.33 3.22 10.22
C SER A 17 1.23 2.01 10.42
N ILE A 18 1.82 1.47 9.34
CA ILE A 18 2.61 0.24 9.37
C ILE A 18 3.86 0.34 10.25
N ASP A 19 4.45 1.53 10.38
CA ASP A 19 5.62 1.77 11.24
C ASP A 19 5.33 1.56 12.74
N SER A 20 4.05 1.48 13.13
CA SER A 20 3.67 1.13 14.51
C SER A 20 3.78 -0.38 14.79
N LEU A 21 3.93 -1.19 13.74
CA LEU A 21 4.02 -2.65 13.80
C LEU A 21 5.41 -3.07 13.30
N VAL A 22 6.43 -2.90 14.15
CA VAL A 22 7.81 -3.36 13.88
C VAL A 22 8.11 -4.56 14.79
N PRO A 23 8.34 -5.78 14.25
CA PRO A 23 8.40 -6.12 12.82
C PRO A 23 7.02 -6.12 12.13
N PRO A 24 6.96 -5.99 10.78
CA PRO A 24 5.70 -5.98 10.06
C PRO A 24 4.91 -7.28 10.29
N PRO A 25 3.57 -7.26 10.12
CA PRO A 25 2.74 -8.45 10.24
C PRO A 25 3.27 -9.62 9.42
N THR A 26 3.32 -10.79 10.04
CA THR A 26 3.65 -12.03 9.33
C THR A 26 2.58 -12.31 8.25
N PRO A 27 2.96 -12.76 7.05
CA PRO A 27 2.00 -13.10 6.01
C PRO A 27 0.94 -14.10 6.51
N GLY A 28 -0.33 -13.84 6.18
CA GLY A 28 -1.46 -14.66 6.62
C GLY A 28 -1.89 -14.48 8.09
N CYS A 29 -1.22 -13.64 8.88
CA CYS A 29 -1.56 -13.44 10.29
C CYS A 29 -2.82 -12.56 10.47
N GLU A 30 -3.94 -13.19 10.84
CA GLU A 30 -5.20 -12.47 11.14
C GLU A 30 -5.05 -11.46 12.29
N LYS A 31 -4.25 -11.81 13.31
CA LYS A 31 -3.98 -10.91 14.44
C LYS A 31 -3.23 -9.65 13.99
N GLY A 32 -2.21 -9.79 13.14
CA GLY A 32 -1.47 -8.65 12.61
C GLY A 32 -2.32 -7.76 11.69
N ALA A 33 -3.25 -8.35 10.94
CA ALA A 33 -4.23 -7.58 10.17
C ALA A 33 -5.18 -6.77 11.06
N ALA A 34 -5.64 -7.34 12.17
CA ALA A 34 -6.48 -6.64 13.15
C ALA A 34 -5.72 -5.50 13.86
N GLU A 35 -4.45 -5.73 14.20
CA GLU A 35 -3.57 -4.71 14.80
C GLU A 35 -3.33 -3.53 13.84
N LEU A 36 -3.08 -3.81 12.55
CA LEU A 36 -2.93 -2.76 11.55
C LEU A 36 -4.24 -1.98 11.37
N LEU A 37 -5.39 -2.66 11.33
CA LEU A 37 -6.70 -2.01 11.21
C LEU A 37 -6.97 -1.07 12.39
N ALA A 38 -6.63 -1.48 13.61
CA ALA A 38 -6.74 -0.63 14.79
C ALA A 38 -5.83 0.61 14.69
N ALA A 39 -4.57 0.42 14.27
CA ALA A 39 -3.61 1.52 14.08
C ALA A 39 -4.09 2.52 13.01
N VAL A 40 -4.61 2.02 11.88
CA VAL A 40 -5.17 2.84 10.79
C VAL A 40 -6.36 3.66 11.28
N ARG A 41 -7.30 3.07 12.01
CA ARG A 41 -8.44 3.79 12.58
C ARG A 41 -8.00 4.87 13.56
N GLN A 42 -6.96 4.63 14.35
CA GLN A 42 -6.43 5.60 15.31
C GLN A 42 -5.74 6.78 14.62
N LYS A 43 -4.96 6.53 13.57
CA LYS A 43 -4.05 7.54 12.98
C LYS A 43 -4.61 8.29 11.77
N SER A 44 -5.52 7.69 11.01
CA SER A 44 -5.92 8.22 9.70
C SER A 44 -7.01 9.29 9.75
N GLY A 45 -7.80 9.35 10.82
CA GLY A 45 -8.98 10.21 10.91
C GLY A 45 -10.09 9.89 9.90
N LEU A 46 -9.99 8.77 9.17
CA LEU A 46 -10.99 8.32 8.20
C LEU A 46 -12.22 7.79 8.92
N ALA A 47 -13.41 8.14 8.40
CA ALA A 47 -14.63 7.53 8.90
C ALA A 47 -14.72 6.04 8.49
N PRO A 48 -15.45 5.18 9.22
CA PRO A 48 -15.52 3.74 8.92
C PRO A 48 -15.96 3.40 7.49
N ASN A 49 -16.85 4.21 6.90
CA ASN A 49 -17.33 4.05 5.53
C ASN A 49 -16.29 4.47 4.46
N GLU A 50 -15.29 5.27 4.83
CA GLU A 50 -14.20 5.70 3.94
C GLU A 50 -13.03 4.73 3.94
N LEU A 51 -13.02 3.73 4.83
CA LEU A 51 -11.96 2.77 4.95
C LEU A 51 -12.25 1.51 4.15
N ASP A 52 -11.23 1.00 3.46
CA ASP A 52 -11.25 -0.30 2.82
C ASP A 52 -10.59 -1.38 3.68
N GLU A 53 -11.38 -2.00 4.56
CA GLU A 53 -10.88 -3.04 5.46
C GLU A 53 -10.33 -4.26 4.72
N GLN A 54 -10.85 -4.57 3.52
CA GLN A 54 -10.30 -5.65 2.69
C GLN A 54 -8.90 -5.28 2.19
N LEU A 55 -8.70 -4.02 1.78
CA LEU A 55 -7.37 -3.53 1.41
C LEU A 55 -6.41 -3.50 2.60
N VAL A 56 -6.87 -3.08 3.79
CA VAL A 56 -6.05 -3.11 5.02
C VAL A 56 -5.60 -4.53 5.33
N ALA A 57 -6.51 -5.50 5.23
CA ALA A 57 -6.18 -6.90 5.45
C ALA A 57 -5.21 -7.45 4.39
N ALA A 58 -5.42 -7.14 3.11
CA ALA A 58 -4.52 -7.53 2.03
C ALA A 58 -3.12 -6.91 2.21
N PHE A 59 -3.06 -5.63 2.59
CA PHE A 59 -1.82 -4.93 2.89
C PHE A 59 -1.07 -5.61 4.04
N ALA A 60 -1.75 -5.94 5.15
CA ALA A 60 -1.12 -6.63 6.28
C ALA A 60 -0.53 -7.98 5.86
N ARG A 61 -1.24 -8.76 5.03
CA ARG A 61 -0.74 -10.05 4.53
C ARG A 61 0.49 -9.91 3.63
N GLY A 62 0.61 -8.80 2.92
CA GLY A 62 1.75 -8.48 2.03
C GLY A 62 2.87 -7.67 2.68
N ALA A 63 2.71 -7.21 3.92
CA ALA A 63 3.58 -6.19 4.53
C ALA A 63 5.05 -6.62 4.69
N ALA A 64 5.29 -7.90 4.93
CA ALA A 64 6.65 -8.47 5.02
C ALA A 64 7.21 -8.93 3.64
N GLY A 65 6.44 -8.79 2.56
CA GLY A 65 6.79 -9.32 1.24
C GLY A 65 7.76 -8.43 0.46
N ALA A 66 8.79 -9.04 -0.12
CA ALA A 66 9.72 -8.39 -1.05
C ALA A 66 9.68 -9.10 -2.41
N LEU A 67 8.82 -8.61 -3.31
CA LEU A 67 8.62 -9.23 -4.63
C LEU A 67 9.47 -8.54 -5.69
N SER A 68 10.31 -9.29 -6.41
CA SER A 68 11.17 -8.77 -7.48
C SER A 68 10.43 -7.89 -8.52
N PRO A 69 9.22 -8.26 -9.00
CA PRO A 69 8.45 -7.41 -9.90
C PRO A 69 8.07 -6.05 -9.28
N MET A 70 7.69 -6.03 -8.00
CA MET A 70 7.31 -4.80 -7.29
C MET A 70 8.51 -3.87 -7.07
N VAL A 71 9.63 -4.43 -6.63
CA VAL A 71 10.88 -3.67 -6.46
C VAL A 71 11.36 -3.09 -7.79
N SER A 72 11.31 -3.87 -8.86
CA SER A 72 11.70 -3.41 -10.20
C SER A 72 10.79 -2.29 -10.72
N PHE A 73 9.47 -2.42 -10.52
CA PHE A 73 8.50 -1.39 -10.90
C PHE A 73 8.74 -0.08 -10.14
N VAL A 74 8.79 -0.13 -8.80
CA VAL A 74 8.99 1.07 -7.96
C VAL A 74 10.35 1.70 -8.25
N GLY A 75 11.40 0.89 -8.40
CA GLY A 75 12.74 1.37 -8.76
C GLY A 75 12.77 2.06 -10.13
N GLY A 76 12.10 1.50 -11.14
CA GLY A 76 12.00 2.11 -12.46
C GLY A 76 11.23 3.43 -12.45
N VAL A 77 10.10 3.49 -11.73
CA VAL A 77 9.33 4.73 -11.55
C VAL A 77 10.18 5.79 -10.85
N ALA A 78 10.83 5.43 -9.73
CA ALA A 78 11.68 6.36 -8.98
C ALA A 78 12.85 6.88 -9.82
N ALA A 79 13.55 6.00 -10.56
CA ALA A 79 14.63 6.39 -11.46
C ALA A 79 14.14 7.37 -12.54
N GLN A 80 12.96 7.14 -13.11
CA GLN A 80 12.39 8.05 -14.10
C GLN A 80 12.01 9.40 -13.47
N GLU A 81 11.43 9.44 -12.27
CA GLU A 81 11.13 10.71 -11.58
C GLU A 81 12.40 11.53 -11.29
N VAL A 82 13.53 10.87 -10.97
CA VAL A 82 14.84 11.55 -10.86
C VAL A 82 15.23 12.21 -12.18
N LEU A 83 15.12 11.49 -13.31
CA LEU A 83 15.44 12.06 -14.63
C LEU A 83 14.52 13.24 -14.98
N LYS A 84 13.23 13.17 -14.64
CA LYS A 84 12.29 14.29 -14.84
C LYS A 84 12.71 15.51 -14.03
N ALA A 85 13.05 15.31 -12.75
CA ALA A 85 13.47 16.38 -11.85
C ALA A 85 14.78 17.05 -12.31
N CYS A 86 15.76 16.26 -12.78
CA CYS A 86 17.06 16.79 -13.22
C CYS A 86 17.02 17.44 -14.60
N SER A 87 16.11 17.02 -15.49
CA SER A 87 16.08 17.50 -16.89
C SER A 87 15.01 18.54 -17.18
N GLY A 88 13.99 18.66 -16.32
CA GLY A 88 12.80 19.45 -16.60
C GLY A 88 11.95 18.90 -17.75
N LYS A 89 12.19 17.65 -18.20
CA LYS A 89 11.43 17.00 -19.28
C LYS A 89 10.41 16.02 -18.71
N PHE A 90 9.28 15.91 -19.42
CA PHE A 90 8.09 15.12 -19.06
C PHE A 90 7.36 15.63 -17.81
N THR A 91 6.14 15.13 -17.61
CA THR A 91 5.30 15.52 -16.46
C THR A 91 5.65 14.64 -15.24
N PRO A 92 6.07 15.24 -14.11
CA PRO A 92 6.29 14.50 -12.86
C PRO A 92 4.98 13.95 -12.28
N VAL A 93 5.09 12.93 -11.43
CA VAL A 93 3.98 12.51 -10.57
C VAL A 93 3.65 13.64 -9.58
N GLN A 94 2.37 13.93 -9.39
CA GLN A 94 1.89 14.95 -8.44
C GLN A 94 0.92 14.34 -7.41
N GLN A 95 1.31 14.02 -6.18
CA GLN A 95 2.66 13.85 -5.61
C GLN A 95 2.86 12.44 -5.03
N LEU A 96 1.76 11.74 -4.75
CA LEU A 96 1.74 10.41 -4.15
C LEU A 96 1.26 9.42 -5.20
N LEU A 97 2.00 8.32 -5.33
CA LEU A 97 1.62 7.19 -6.16
C LEU A 97 1.48 5.96 -5.26
N TYR A 98 0.25 5.46 -5.12
CA TYR A 98 -0.01 4.16 -4.53
C TYR A 98 -0.21 3.15 -5.65
N TYR A 99 0.52 2.05 -5.58
CA TYR A 99 0.40 0.94 -6.50
C TYR A 99 0.21 -0.35 -5.71
N GLU A 100 -0.79 -1.12 -6.10
CA GLU A 100 -1.09 -2.45 -5.59
C GLU A 100 -1.59 -3.30 -6.75
N CYS A 101 -1.57 -4.61 -6.56
CA CYS A 101 -1.97 -5.57 -7.59
C CYS A 101 -2.57 -6.80 -6.90
N ALA A 102 -3.57 -6.60 -6.04
CA ALA A 102 -4.20 -7.69 -5.29
C ALA A 102 -4.87 -8.72 -6.21
N GLU A 103 -5.19 -8.37 -7.46
CA GLU A 103 -5.75 -9.26 -8.47
C GLU A 103 -4.83 -10.41 -8.88
N VAL A 104 -3.51 -10.28 -8.67
CA VAL A 104 -2.56 -11.36 -8.96
C VAL A 104 -2.47 -12.40 -7.85
N LEU A 105 -3.11 -12.15 -6.70
CA LEU A 105 -3.13 -13.13 -5.62
C LEU A 105 -3.98 -14.35 -6.03
N PRO A 106 -3.50 -15.57 -5.73
CA PRO A 106 -4.23 -16.80 -6.00
C PRO A 106 -5.55 -16.81 -5.22
N ARG A 107 -6.59 -17.36 -5.85
CA ARG A 107 -7.91 -17.57 -5.24
C ARG A 107 -8.27 -19.07 -5.34
N PRO A 108 -8.35 -19.80 -4.22
CA PRO A 108 -8.10 -19.37 -2.83
C PRO A 108 -6.62 -19.09 -2.54
N LEU A 109 -6.34 -18.37 -1.46
CA LEU A 109 -4.96 -18.19 -0.98
C LEU A 109 -4.40 -19.56 -0.54
N PRO A 110 -3.12 -19.87 -0.85
CA PRO A 110 -2.48 -21.10 -0.41
C PRO A 110 -2.39 -21.12 1.12
N SER A 111 -2.61 -22.31 1.68
CA SER A 111 -2.53 -22.61 3.12
C SER A 111 -1.11 -22.48 3.67
#